data_AF-A0A382HKW0-F1
#
_entry.id   AF-A0A382HKW0-F1
#
_cell.length_a   1.000
_cell.length_b   1.000
_cell.length_c   1.000
_cell.angle_alpha   90.00
_cell.angle_beta   90.00
_cell.angle_gamma   90.00
#
_symmetry.space_group_name_H-M   'P 1'
#
loop_
_entity.id
_entity.type
_entity.pdbx_description
1 polymer ?
#
loop_
_entity_poly.entity_id
_entity_poly.type
_entity_poly.pdbx_seq_one_letter_code
_entity_poly.pdbx_strand_id
1 'polypeptide(L)'
;VIRILKKIILVLLFFFPISYSLGAMVTEVDDQEFADGSSTQMSGIHFNDDGTKMFLLYQGGSHGDDHMYVNQYNLSTPYDISTGTYAGDSARCYLDYGDGTGSGTNRIFDLEFSSDGLKLFTVYGSANNVGGADLDGIYRFDLTSAYDISTCSFAQTTTDLDSDDLQDGSLAGDRDGDTDAKQQKRNRSHGINFNEDGTKVFISYKGTEADTSAGRILEYNLSTPYDVTTLTLNTNAGIRIGSGSNNYMTMTFGLNGKRIFMVDHNDFTVTQITIGSSFDLSSSSTTDGTVNLNTLTSSDVTQPRGIAFSASGLKMFITVDSSGGRSSEDVFEYDLACPFNIISGSCPSITENSDRTGIAEAQIMIAKRTIDHSTKSALNRLKWIRRNKDNQNLTNLNNFNTSIQFDNPLLNYWVKKFPDKLVAV
;
A
#
# COMPACT_ATOMS: atom_id res chain seq x y z
N VAL A 1 -6.72 38.17 -27.75
CA VAL A 1 -5.78 37.08 -28.11
C VAL A 1 -4.73 36.82 -27.02
N ILE A 2 -3.91 37.79 -26.62
CA ILE A 2 -2.83 37.64 -25.62
C ILE A 2 -3.31 37.14 -24.23
N ARG A 3 -4.49 37.58 -23.75
CA ARG A 3 -5.07 37.13 -22.48
C ARG A 3 -5.57 35.66 -22.50
N ILE A 4 -6.01 35.19 -23.66
CA ILE A 4 -6.45 33.81 -23.85
C ILE A 4 -5.23 32.90 -23.99
N LEU A 5 -4.20 33.35 -24.71
CA LEU A 5 -2.92 32.64 -24.83
C LEU A 5 -2.23 32.44 -23.46
N LYS A 6 -2.23 33.47 -22.58
CA LYS A 6 -1.71 33.34 -21.21
C LYS A 6 -2.47 32.30 -20.37
N LYS A 7 -3.79 32.23 -20.50
CA LYS A 7 -4.60 31.22 -19.78
C LYS A 7 -4.39 29.81 -20.33
N ILE A 8 -4.24 29.65 -21.65
CA ILE A 8 -3.92 28.36 -22.28
C ILE A 8 -2.52 27.88 -21.88
N ILE A 9 -1.54 28.78 -21.81
CA ILE A 9 -0.17 28.47 -21.36
C ILE A 9 -0.15 28.08 -19.88
N LEU A 10 -0.90 28.78 -19.02
CA LEU A 10 -1.04 28.37 -17.60
C LEU A 10 -1.72 27.01 -17.47
N VAL A 11 -2.78 26.75 -18.24
CA VAL A 11 -3.46 25.44 -18.23
C VAL A 11 -2.52 24.34 -18.75
N LEU A 12 -1.74 24.58 -19.81
CA LEU A 12 -0.74 23.62 -20.28
C LEU A 12 0.38 23.39 -19.24
N LEU A 13 0.84 24.42 -18.54
CA LEU A 13 1.87 24.28 -17.49
C LEU A 13 1.37 23.57 -16.22
N PHE A 14 0.09 23.70 -15.86
CA PHE A 14 -0.50 23.06 -14.68
C PHE A 14 -1.10 21.67 -14.97
N PHE A 15 -1.49 21.36 -16.22
CA PHE A 15 -2.06 20.06 -16.60
C PHE A 15 -1.11 19.16 -17.38
N PHE A 16 0.01 19.68 -17.89
CA PHE A 16 1.05 18.90 -18.55
C PHE A 16 2.42 19.35 -18.02
N PRO A 17 2.98 18.68 -16.99
CA PRO A 17 4.36 18.93 -16.62
C PRO A 17 5.24 18.57 -17.83
N ILE A 18 5.82 19.61 -18.45
CA ILE A 18 6.79 19.47 -19.52
C ILE A 18 7.91 18.59 -18.96
N SER A 19 8.03 17.38 -19.50
CA SER A 19 8.87 16.31 -18.97
C SER A 19 10.35 16.51 -19.30
N TYR A 20 10.91 17.63 -18.84
CA TYR A 20 12.33 17.77 -18.57
C TYR A 20 12.45 18.05 -17.08
N SER A 21 12.33 17.01 -16.24
CA SER A 21 12.47 17.17 -14.80
C SER A 21 13.94 17.43 -14.47
N LEU A 22 14.29 18.71 -14.33
CA LEU A 22 15.48 19.14 -13.60
C LEU A 22 15.30 19.00 -12.07
N GLY A 23 14.17 18.44 -11.61
CA GLY A 23 13.88 18.13 -10.21
C GLY A 23 14.40 16.76 -9.80
N ALA A 24 14.59 16.56 -8.48
CA ALA A 24 14.96 15.27 -7.92
C ALA A 24 13.87 14.21 -8.19
N MET A 25 14.28 12.96 -8.37
CA MET A 25 13.34 11.85 -8.60
C MET A 25 12.45 11.56 -7.40
N VAL A 26 13.03 11.73 -6.21
CA VAL A 26 12.40 11.52 -4.91
C VAL A 26 12.65 12.78 -4.11
N THR A 27 11.59 13.37 -3.56
CA THR A 27 11.67 14.59 -2.75
C THR A 27 10.82 14.39 -1.51
N GLU A 28 11.37 14.61 -0.32
CA GLU A 28 10.60 14.59 0.93
C GLU A 28 9.52 15.68 0.91
N VAL A 29 8.34 15.32 1.43
CA VAL A 29 7.19 16.20 1.60
C VAL A 29 6.94 16.47 3.08
N ASP A 30 6.95 15.42 3.91
CA ASP A 30 6.57 15.51 5.32
C ASP A 30 7.14 14.33 6.12
N ASP A 31 7.33 14.51 7.44
CA ASP A 31 7.73 13.47 8.40
C ASP A 31 6.90 13.61 9.69
N GLN A 32 5.74 12.95 9.73
CA GLN A 32 4.77 13.10 10.80
C GLN A 32 4.90 12.00 11.85
N GLU A 33 4.78 12.39 13.12
CA GLU A 33 4.67 11.48 14.25
C GLU A 33 3.28 10.85 14.32
N PHE A 34 3.25 9.51 14.41
CA PHE A 34 2.05 8.71 14.58
C PHE A 34 2.12 7.92 15.88
N ALA A 35 1.78 8.61 16.97
CA ALA A 35 1.69 8.03 18.30
C ALA A 35 0.22 7.77 18.69
N ASP A 36 0.03 6.73 19.51
CA ASP A 36 -1.22 6.44 20.21
C ASP A 36 -1.05 6.44 21.75
N GLY A 37 0.15 6.79 22.22
CA GLY A 37 0.52 6.88 23.62
C GLY A 37 1.10 5.60 24.24
N SER A 38 1.09 4.46 23.54
CA SER A 38 1.57 3.18 24.09
C SER A 38 2.39 2.33 23.12
N SER A 39 2.17 2.47 21.81
CA SER A 39 2.83 1.67 20.77
C SER A 39 4.25 2.13 20.52
N THR A 40 5.13 1.17 20.23
CA THR A 40 6.52 1.41 19.82
C THR A 40 6.94 0.41 18.73
N GLN A 41 8.09 0.63 18.09
CA GLN A 41 8.63 -0.25 17.06
C GLN A 41 7.68 -0.41 15.85
N MET A 42 7.24 0.71 15.28
CA MET A 42 6.40 0.73 14.09
C MET A 42 7.08 -0.03 12.94
N SER A 43 6.33 -0.92 12.29
CA SER A 43 6.85 -1.81 11.27
C SER A 43 6.14 -1.64 9.94
N GLY A 44 4.94 -2.20 9.78
CA GLY A 44 4.20 -2.17 8.52
C GLY A 44 3.32 -0.93 8.36
N ILE A 45 3.05 -0.58 7.10
CA ILE A 45 2.13 0.48 6.69
C ILE A 45 1.31 0.03 5.49
N HIS A 46 0.02 0.31 5.50
CA HIS A 46 -0.85 0.08 4.35
C HIS A 46 -1.91 1.18 4.25
N PHE A 47 -2.38 1.49 3.04
CA PHE A 47 -3.49 2.42 2.80
C PHE A 47 -4.66 1.67 2.17
N ASN A 48 -5.89 2.05 2.48
CA ASN A 48 -7.01 1.57 1.66
C ASN A 48 -6.93 2.15 0.22
N ASP A 49 -7.72 1.58 -0.70
CA ASP A 49 -7.65 1.91 -2.14
C ASP A 49 -7.82 3.39 -2.48
N ASP A 50 -8.64 4.11 -1.72
CA ASP A 50 -8.89 5.54 -1.93
C ASP A 50 -7.96 6.46 -1.13
N GLY A 51 -7.06 5.89 -0.32
CA GLY A 51 -6.09 6.62 0.50
C GLY A 51 -6.68 7.40 1.67
N THR A 52 -7.95 7.21 2.03
CA THR A 52 -8.59 7.91 3.17
C THR A 52 -8.35 7.23 4.51
N LYS A 53 -7.79 6.02 4.51
CA LYS A 53 -7.38 5.27 5.71
C LYS A 53 -5.93 4.84 5.58
N MET A 54 -5.18 5.03 6.65
CA MET A 54 -3.83 4.52 6.82
C MET A 54 -3.81 3.56 8.01
N PHE A 55 -3.18 2.42 7.82
CA PHE A 55 -3.05 1.35 8.79
C PHE A 55 -1.58 1.20 9.17
N LEU A 56 -1.29 1.24 10.47
CA LEU A 56 0.08 1.16 11.01
C LEU A 56 0.19 -0.02 11.96
N LEU A 57 1.17 -0.89 11.73
CA LEU A 57 1.50 -2.02 12.58
C LEU A 57 2.66 -1.66 13.50
N TYR A 58 2.59 -2.11 14.76
CA TYR A 58 3.61 -1.87 15.77
C TYR A 58 4.07 -3.19 16.38
N GLN A 59 5.39 -3.34 16.59
CA GLN A 59 5.98 -4.54 17.18
C GLN A 59 6.09 -4.51 18.71
N GLY A 60 6.05 -3.32 19.28
CA GLY A 60 6.28 -3.11 20.69
C GLY A 60 5.24 -2.18 21.29
N GLY A 61 5.34 -2.02 22.60
CA GLY A 61 4.45 -1.18 23.39
C GLY A 61 3.99 -1.89 24.65
N SER A 62 3.42 -1.12 25.58
CA SER A 62 2.81 -1.65 26.80
C SER A 62 1.30 -1.59 26.63
N HIS A 63 0.70 -2.74 26.36
CA HIS A 63 -0.74 -2.85 26.12
C HIS A 63 -1.40 -3.55 27.31
N GLY A 64 -2.65 -3.15 27.59
CA GLY A 64 -3.41 -3.71 28.72
C GLY A 64 -3.85 -5.17 28.50
N ASP A 65 -3.84 -5.61 27.24
CA ASP A 65 -3.94 -6.98 26.78
C ASP A 65 -2.60 -7.40 26.15
N ASP A 66 -2.21 -8.67 26.26
CA ASP A 66 -0.89 -9.15 25.80
C ASP A 66 -0.76 -9.22 24.25
N HIS A 67 -1.67 -8.57 23.51
CA HIS A 67 -1.75 -8.64 22.05
C HIS A 67 -1.07 -7.45 21.37
N MET A 68 -0.53 -7.71 20.19
CA MET A 68 -0.13 -6.67 19.24
C MET A 68 -1.36 -6.18 18.48
N TYR A 69 -1.30 -5.01 17.86
CA TYR A 69 -2.44 -4.50 17.11
C TYR A 69 -2.02 -3.66 15.90
N VAL A 70 -2.98 -3.50 14.99
CA VAL A 70 -2.91 -2.55 13.87
C VAL A 70 -3.76 -1.33 14.22
N ASN A 71 -3.14 -0.15 14.17
CA ASN A 71 -3.83 1.13 14.33
C ASN A 71 -4.42 1.61 13.02
N GLN A 72 -5.55 2.31 13.10
CA GLN A 72 -6.14 3.04 11.98
C GLN A 72 -6.03 4.55 12.21
N TYR A 73 -5.65 5.27 11.16
CA TYR A 73 -5.70 6.72 11.06
C TYR A 73 -6.58 7.10 9.87
N ASN A 74 -7.52 8.04 10.07
CA ASN A 74 -8.33 8.58 8.99
C ASN A 74 -7.61 9.80 8.40
N LEU A 75 -7.50 9.85 7.07
CA LEU A 75 -6.90 10.95 6.33
C LEU A 75 -8.02 11.77 5.68
N SER A 76 -8.11 13.06 6.00
CA SER A 76 -9.13 13.93 5.41
C SER A 76 -8.82 14.32 3.96
N THR A 77 -7.53 14.25 3.59
CA THR A 77 -7.06 14.31 2.21
C THR A 77 -6.40 12.97 1.87
N PRO A 78 -6.83 12.27 0.80
CA PRO A 78 -6.22 11.01 0.38
C PRO A 78 -4.69 11.06 0.27
N TYR A 79 -4.01 10.10 0.90
CA TYR A 79 -2.54 9.96 0.83
C TYR A 79 -1.75 11.21 1.27
N ASP A 80 -2.32 12.01 2.17
CA ASP A 80 -1.67 13.17 2.79
C ASP A 80 -1.61 12.93 4.30
N ILE A 81 -0.42 12.54 4.78
CA ILE A 81 -0.24 12.09 6.16
C ILE A 81 -0.41 13.24 7.17
N SER A 82 -0.19 14.49 6.75
CA SER A 82 -0.39 15.68 7.59
C SER A 82 -1.84 15.85 8.04
N THR A 83 -2.78 15.21 7.34
CA THR A 83 -4.21 15.25 7.65
C THR A 83 -4.69 14.07 8.49
N GLY A 84 -3.76 13.22 8.95
CA GLY A 84 -4.05 12.02 9.70
C GLY A 84 -4.60 12.30 11.09
N THR A 85 -5.68 11.62 11.42
CA THR A 85 -6.28 11.63 12.77
C THR A 85 -6.46 10.20 13.25
N TYR A 86 -5.92 9.88 14.42
CA TYR A 86 -6.06 8.57 15.05
C TYR A 86 -7.54 8.21 15.22
N ALA A 87 -7.95 7.02 14.74
CA ALA A 87 -9.35 6.61 14.77
C ALA A 87 -9.81 6.14 16.17
N GLY A 88 -8.88 5.96 17.11
CA GLY A 88 -9.14 5.52 18.47
C GLY A 88 -9.07 4.00 18.63
N ASP A 89 -8.94 3.55 19.88
CA ASP A 89 -8.68 2.14 20.23
C ASP A 89 -9.79 1.19 19.76
N SER A 90 -11.04 1.68 19.71
CA SER A 90 -12.18 0.91 19.19
C SER A 90 -12.10 0.61 17.69
N ALA A 91 -11.19 1.27 16.97
CA ALA A 91 -10.96 1.05 15.54
C ALA A 91 -9.74 0.17 15.26
N ARG A 92 -9.03 -0.33 16.29
CA ARG A 92 -7.86 -1.20 16.12
C ARG A 92 -8.28 -2.61 15.72
N CYS A 93 -7.39 -3.30 15.01
CA CYS A 93 -7.40 -4.75 14.97
C CYS A 93 -6.49 -5.31 16.05
N TYR A 94 -7.05 -6.03 17.01
CA TYR A 94 -6.28 -6.80 17.99
C TYR A 94 -5.84 -8.10 17.36
N LEU A 95 -4.54 -8.31 17.27
CA LEU A 95 -3.95 -9.48 16.66
C LEU A 95 -3.91 -10.63 17.69
N ASP A 96 -5.09 -11.15 17.99
CA ASP A 96 -5.30 -12.37 18.78
C ASP A 96 -5.26 -13.59 17.86
N TYR A 97 -4.14 -14.31 17.89
CA TYR A 97 -3.87 -15.44 16.99
C TYR A 97 -4.42 -16.79 17.51
N GLY A 98 -5.19 -16.79 18.60
CA GLY A 98 -5.76 -17.99 19.20
C GLY A 98 -4.82 -18.76 20.14
N ASP A 99 -5.39 -19.65 20.96
CA ASP A 99 -4.74 -20.41 22.02
C ASP A 99 -3.96 -21.64 21.49
N GLY A 100 -3.06 -21.45 20.53
CA GLY A 100 -2.30 -22.57 19.97
C GLY A 100 -1.15 -22.20 19.04
N THR A 101 -1.10 -20.96 18.56
CA THR A 101 0.05 -20.45 17.81
C THR A 101 1.19 -20.20 18.80
N GLY A 102 2.35 -20.82 18.56
CA GLY A 102 3.45 -20.98 19.52
C GLY A 102 3.78 -19.77 20.40
N SER A 103 4.31 -20.05 21.59
CA SER A 103 4.59 -19.14 22.72
C SER A 103 5.57 -17.98 22.46
N GLY A 104 5.40 -17.23 21.38
CA GLY A 104 6.15 -16.02 21.09
C GLY A 104 6.16 -15.67 19.63
N THR A 105 5.31 -14.71 19.22
CA THR A 105 5.56 -13.97 17.98
C THR A 105 5.31 -12.48 18.19
N ASN A 106 6.00 -11.85 19.16
CA ASN A 106 6.05 -10.38 19.34
C ASN A 106 6.77 -9.67 18.17
N ARG A 107 6.79 -10.26 16.96
CA ARG A 107 7.66 -9.85 15.85
C ARG A 107 6.93 -10.04 14.52
N ILE A 108 5.95 -9.17 14.33
CA ILE A 108 5.19 -9.03 13.09
C ILE A 108 5.82 -7.91 12.27
N PHE A 109 6.17 -8.19 11.03
CA PHE A 109 6.99 -7.27 10.24
C PHE A 109 6.20 -6.42 9.27
N ASP A 110 5.18 -7.00 8.66
CA ASP A 110 4.47 -6.37 7.56
C ASP A 110 2.99 -6.75 7.58
N LEU A 111 2.17 -5.94 6.91
CA LEU A 111 0.74 -6.19 6.73
C LEU A 111 0.33 -5.98 5.28
N GLU A 112 -0.68 -6.73 4.84
CA GLU A 112 -1.25 -6.61 3.49
C GLU A 112 -2.76 -6.87 3.57
N PHE A 113 -3.53 -6.28 2.64
CA PHE A 113 -4.96 -6.58 2.52
C PHE A 113 -5.24 -7.39 1.24
N SER A 114 -6.31 -8.18 1.25
CA SER A 114 -6.87 -8.68 -0.01
C SER A 114 -7.38 -7.54 -0.88
N SER A 115 -7.47 -7.76 -2.19
CA SER A 115 -7.92 -6.74 -3.16
C SER A 115 -9.36 -6.26 -2.97
N ASP A 116 -10.18 -7.01 -2.22
CA ASP A 116 -11.53 -6.61 -1.80
C ASP A 116 -11.55 -5.90 -0.43
N GLY A 117 -10.40 -5.77 0.22
CA GLY A 117 -10.25 -5.18 1.56
C GLY A 117 -10.87 -6.00 2.69
N LEU A 118 -11.34 -7.23 2.44
CA LEU A 118 -12.06 -8.05 3.43
C LEU A 118 -11.16 -8.97 4.25
N LYS A 119 -9.88 -9.07 3.93
CA LYS A 119 -8.91 -9.90 4.65
C LYS A 119 -7.68 -9.07 4.94
N LEU A 120 -7.21 -9.13 6.18
CA LEU A 120 -5.96 -8.55 6.65
C LEU A 120 -4.98 -9.70 6.87
N PHE A 121 -3.78 -9.56 6.32
CA PHE A 121 -2.68 -10.50 6.49
C PHE A 121 -1.56 -9.83 7.25
N THR A 122 -0.89 -10.60 8.11
CA THR A 122 0.37 -10.18 8.71
C THR A 122 1.41 -11.29 8.59
N VAL A 123 2.68 -10.92 8.44
CA VAL A 123 3.80 -11.87 8.39
C VAL A 123 4.61 -11.79 9.66
N TYR A 124 4.94 -12.94 10.22
CA TYR A 124 5.76 -13.06 11.41
C TYR A 124 6.94 -13.96 11.13
N GLY A 125 8.08 -13.61 11.72
CA GLY A 125 9.26 -14.47 11.68
C GLY A 125 9.98 -14.43 13.01
N SER A 126 10.52 -15.55 13.47
CA SER A 126 11.26 -15.59 14.74
C SER A 126 12.76 -15.43 14.52
N ALA A 127 13.46 -14.86 15.50
CA ALA A 127 14.92 -15.00 15.56
C ALA A 127 15.36 -16.03 16.61
N ASN A 128 14.40 -16.69 17.27
CA ASN A 128 14.70 -17.68 18.29
C ASN A 128 15.20 -18.95 17.60
N ASN A 129 16.38 -19.43 18.02
CA ASN A 129 17.02 -20.61 17.44
C ASN A 129 16.39 -21.91 17.97
N VAL A 130 15.16 -22.23 17.56
CA VAL A 130 14.52 -23.49 17.93
C VAL A 130 14.43 -24.38 16.69
N GLY A 131 15.42 -25.26 16.53
CA GLY A 131 15.46 -26.20 15.41
C GLY A 131 14.18 -27.03 15.31
N GLY A 132 13.57 -27.07 14.12
CA GLY A 132 12.36 -27.85 13.82
C GLY A 132 11.05 -27.24 14.31
N ALA A 133 11.07 -25.99 14.80
CA ALA A 133 9.85 -25.24 15.08
C ALA A 133 9.39 -24.44 13.85
N ASP A 134 8.08 -24.37 13.64
CA ASP A 134 7.39 -23.46 12.71
C ASP A 134 7.39 -22.06 13.33
N LEU A 135 8.35 -21.24 12.93
CA LEU A 135 8.67 -19.96 13.57
C LEU A 135 8.46 -18.77 12.66
N ASP A 136 8.12 -19.05 11.41
CA ASP A 136 7.79 -18.11 10.36
C ASP A 136 6.41 -18.43 9.81
N GLY A 137 5.65 -17.42 9.40
CA GLY A 137 4.31 -17.67 8.91
C GLY A 137 3.51 -16.44 8.56
N ILE A 138 2.30 -16.71 8.08
CA ILE A 138 1.31 -15.69 7.75
C ILE A 138 0.10 -15.91 8.64
N TYR A 139 -0.34 -14.86 9.33
CA TYR A 139 -1.66 -14.82 9.95
C TYR A 139 -2.65 -14.11 9.04
N ARG A 140 -3.85 -14.68 8.91
CA ARG A 140 -4.99 -14.06 8.23
C ARG A 140 -6.10 -13.75 9.22
N PHE A 141 -6.64 -12.55 9.10
CA PHE A 141 -7.81 -12.07 9.79
C PHE A 141 -8.91 -11.73 8.79
N ASP A 142 -10.12 -12.20 9.04
CA ASP A 142 -11.29 -11.86 8.22
C ASP A 142 -11.96 -10.61 8.79
N LEU A 143 -12.38 -9.71 7.90
CA LEU A 143 -13.10 -8.47 8.20
C LEU A 143 -14.55 -8.59 7.72
N THR A 144 -15.47 -7.98 8.46
CA THR A 144 -16.89 -8.01 8.09
C THR A 144 -17.25 -6.96 7.03
N SER A 145 -16.44 -5.91 6.91
CA SER A 145 -16.55 -4.84 5.93
C SER A 145 -15.18 -4.45 5.43
N ALA A 146 -15.08 -4.06 4.15
CA ALA A 146 -13.81 -3.74 3.52
C ALA A 146 -13.09 -2.62 4.29
N TYR A 147 -11.83 -2.88 4.69
CA TYR A 147 -10.97 -1.97 5.43
C TYR A 147 -11.52 -1.51 6.80
N ASP A 148 -12.50 -2.24 7.37
CA ASP A 148 -12.95 -2.04 8.75
C ASP A 148 -12.25 -3.03 9.69
N ILE A 149 -11.04 -2.66 10.09
CA ILE A 149 -10.16 -3.52 10.89
C ILE A 149 -10.66 -3.69 12.34
N SER A 150 -11.62 -2.88 12.79
CA SER A 150 -12.25 -3.02 14.12
C SER A 150 -13.01 -4.34 14.28
N THR A 151 -13.30 -4.99 13.15
CA THR A 151 -14.04 -6.26 13.07
C THR A 151 -13.14 -7.45 12.77
N CYS A 152 -11.82 -7.27 12.84
CA CYS A 152 -10.89 -8.33 12.50
C CYS A 152 -11.05 -9.54 13.43
N SER A 153 -11.01 -10.73 12.83
CA SER A 153 -11.10 -11.99 13.54
C SER A 153 -10.12 -12.98 12.94
N PHE A 154 -9.30 -13.63 13.78
CA PHE A 154 -8.35 -14.61 13.31
C PHE A 154 -9.06 -15.75 12.58
N ALA A 155 -8.53 -16.11 11.42
CA ALA A 155 -9.16 -17.09 10.52
C ALA A 155 -8.22 -18.22 10.14
N GLN A 156 -6.97 -17.90 9.78
CA GLN A 156 -6.01 -18.89 9.26
C GLN A 156 -4.58 -18.55 9.63
N THR A 157 -3.74 -19.58 9.67
CA THR A 157 -2.28 -19.46 9.64
C THR A 157 -1.70 -20.47 8.66
N THR A 158 -0.51 -20.18 8.12
CA THR A 158 0.30 -21.19 7.43
C THR A 158 0.63 -22.37 8.36
N THR A 159 0.96 -23.53 7.79
CA THR A 159 1.42 -24.70 8.54
C THR A 159 2.82 -25.06 8.10
N ASP A 160 3.79 -25.01 9.03
CA ASP A 160 5.19 -25.39 8.81
C ASP A 160 5.80 -24.67 7.60
N LEU A 161 5.73 -23.34 7.60
CA LEU A 161 6.29 -22.53 6.51
C LEU A 161 7.80 -22.76 6.40
N ASP A 162 8.44 -23.14 7.50
CA ASP A 162 9.86 -23.51 7.59
C ASP A 162 10.20 -24.92 7.09
N SER A 163 9.26 -25.67 6.54
CA SER A 163 9.55 -26.97 5.92
C SER A 163 10.40 -26.84 4.65
N ASP A 164 11.23 -27.85 4.37
CA ASP A 164 12.06 -27.88 3.14
C ASP A 164 11.21 -27.74 1.88
N ASP A 165 10.05 -28.39 1.83
CA ASP A 165 9.09 -28.33 0.71
C ASP A 165 8.56 -26.91 0.44
N LEU A 166 8.55 -26.04 1.46
CA LEU A 166 8.10 -24.65 1.36
C LEU A 166 9.25 -23.64 1.30
N GLN A 167 10.50 -24.08 1.34
CA GLN A 167 11.66 -23.19 1.38
C GLN A 167 12.70 -23.45 0.29
N ASP A 168 12.79 -24.65 -0.26
CA ASP A 168 13.91 -25.08 -1.10
C ASP A 168 13.50 -25.51 -2.52
N GLY A 169 14.45 -25.51 -3.45
CA GLY A 169 14.26 -25.90 -4.85
C GLY A 169 13.72 -24.81 -5.78
N SER A 170 13.56 -23.58 -5.28
CA SER A 170 13.13 -22.41 -6.06
C SER A 170 14.28 -21.75 -6.85
N LEU A 171 13.98 -20.80 -7.74
CA LEU A 171 15.02 -20.01 -8.42
C LEU A 171 15.78 -19.08 -7.47
N ALA A 172 15.24 -18.80 -6.28
CA ALA A 172 15.95 -18.08 -5.23
C ALA A 172 17.01 -18.95 -4.52
N GLY A 173 17.09 -20.24 -4.84
CA GLY A 173 17.96 -21.22 -4.18
C GLY A 173 17.47 -21.65 -2.80
N ASP A 174 18.17 -22.64 -2.24
CA ASP A 174 17.84 -23.28 -0.95
C ASP A 174 18.29 -22.43 0.24
N ARG A 175 17.80 -22.78 1.44
CA ARG A 175 18.22 -22.14 2.70
C ARG A 175 19.69 -22.40 3.00
N ASP A 176 20.40 -21.35 3.39
CA ASP A 176 21.81 -21.49 3.79
C ASP A 176 21.93 -22.05 5.21
N GLY A 177 22.63 -23.17 5.37
CA GLY A 177 22.92 -23.77 6.67
C GLY A 177 23.27 -25.24 6.54
N ASP A 178 24.08 -25.75 7.46
CA ASP A 178 24.45 -27.18 7.54
C ASP A 178 23.57 -27.96 8.53
N THR A 179 22.60 -27.29 9.17
CA THR A 179 21.66 -27.84 10.15
C THR A 179 20.35 -27.04 10.10
N ASP A 180 19.23 -27.67 10.41
CA ASP A 180 17.89 -27.06 10.39
C ASP A 180 17.85 -25.78 11.24
N ALA A 181 18.44 -25.81 12.44
CA ALA A 181 18.49 -24.65 13.33
C ALA A 181 19.22 -23.44 12.72
N LYS A 182 20.28 -23.68 11.92
CA LYS A 182 20.98 -22.59 11.21
C LYS A 182 20.20 -22.12 9.99
N GLN A 183 19.60 -23.04 9.23
CA GLN A 183 18.76 -22.70 8.08
C GLN A 183 17.60 -21.80 8.51
N GLN A 184 16.88 -22.17 9.57
CA GLN A 184 15.80 -21.37 10.16
C GLN A 184 16.30 -20.01 10.65
N LYS A 185 17.39 -19.97 11.44
CA LYS A 185 17.98 -18.71 11.92
C LYS A 185 18.31 -17.74 10.77
N ARG A 186 18.75 -18.26 9.64
CA ARG A 186 19.27 -17.49 8.49
C ARG A 186 18.22 -17.14 7.46
N ASN A 187 16.97 -17.57 7.66
CA ASN A 187 15.90 -17.37 6.70
C ASN A 187 14.62 -16.99 7.44
N ARG A 188 14.37 -15.69 7.52
CA ARG A 188 13.28 -15.17 8.35
C ARG A 188 12.33 -14.30 7.53
N SER A 189 11.06 -14.65 7.53
CA SER A 189 10.00 -13.94 6.82
C SER A 189 9.76 -12.55 7.42
N HIS A 190 9.83 -11.54 6.56
CA HIS A 190 9.79 -10.14 6.92
C HIS A 190 8.76 -9.36 6.09
N GLY A 191 8.64 -9.58 4.79
CA GLY A 191 7.65 -8.91 3.94
C GLY A 191 6.64 -9.87 3.34
N ILE A 192 5.44 -9.38 3.06
CA ILE A 192 4.37 -10.13 2.40
C ILE A 192 3.69 -9.27 1.35
N ASN A 193 3.38 -9.86 0.20
CA ASN A 193 2.49 -9.22 -0.78
C ASN A 193 1.71 -10.29 -1.56
N PHE A 194 0.56 -9.92 -2.12
CA PHE A 194 -0.23 -10.81 -2.97
C PHE A 194 -0.30 -10.25 -4.39
N ASN A 195 -0.55 -11.12 -5.37
CA ASN A 195 -1.04 -10.65 -6.66
C ASN A 195 -2.51 -10.21 -6.57
N GLU A 196 -3.00 -9.52 -7.60
CA GLU A 196 -4.33 -8.89 -7.60
C GLU A 196 -5.50 -9.87 -7.37
N ASP A 197 -5.38 -11.11 -7.86
CA ASP A 197 -6.43 -12.13 -7.72
C ASP A 197 -6.25 -13.04 -6.50
N GLY A 198 -5.18 -12.85 -5.72
CA GLY A 198 -4.88 -13.62 -4.51
C GLY A 198 -4.47 -15.07 -4.75
N THR A 199 -4.22 -15.49 -6.00
CA THR A 199 -3.73 -16.85 -6.31
C THR A 199 -2.23 -17.01 -6.08
N LYS A 200 -1.50 -15.92 -5.85
CA LYS A 200 -0.09 -15.93 -5.46
C LYS A 200 0.15 -15.08 -4.22
N VAL A 201 1.07 -15.56 -3.39
CA VAL A 201 1.65 -14.79 -2.28
C VAL A 201 3.16 -14.80 -2.40
N PHE A 202 3.77 -13.65 -2.11
CA PHE A 202 5.20 -13.44 -2.15
C PHE A 202 5.68 -13.13 -0.74
N ILE A 203 6.74 -13.80 -0.30
CA ILE A 203 7.31 -13.58 1.03
C ILE A 203 8.78 -13.24 0.85
N SER A 204 9.21 -12.12 1.43
CA SER A 204 10.63 -11.79 1.53
C SER A 204 11.20 -12.36 2.83
N TYR A 205 12.33 -13.05 2.68
CA TYR A 205 13.10 -13.63 3.76
C TYR A 205 14.42 -12.91 3.91
N LYS A 206 14.67 -12.43 5.12
CA LYS A 206 15.96 -11.86 5.51
C LYS A 206 17.00 -12.95 5.71
N GLY A 207 18.16 -12.74 5.12
CA GLY A 207 19.41 -13.38 5.50
C GLY A 207 19.97 -12.82 6.81
N THR A 208 20.42 -13.65 7.76
CA THR A 208 20.88 -13.16 9.08
C THR A 208 22.38 -13.20 9.33
N GLU A 209 23.17 -13.74 8.40
CA GLU A 209 24.63 -13.80 8.54
C GLU A 209 25.34 -13.14 7.35
N ALA A 210 26.05 -12.05 7.69
CA ALA A 210 26.59 -11.02 6.79
C ALA A 210 27.46 -11.50 5.62
N ASP A 211 28.05 -12.70 5.74
CA ASP A 211 29.06 -13.18 4.79
C ASP A 211 28.64 -14.44 4.02
N THR A 212 27.47 -15.03 4.31
CA THR A 212 27.07 -16.31 3.68
C THR A 212 25.61 -16.44 3.30
N SER A 213 24.71 -15.60 3.85
CA SER A 213 23.27 -15.79 3.65
C SER A 213 22.61 -14.57 3.04
N ALA A 214 22.49 -14.54 1.71
CA ALA A 214 21.68 -13.52 1.05
C ALA A 214 20.19 -13.68 1.44
N GLY A 215 19.40 -12.63 1.30
CA GLY A 215 17.95 -12.73 1.43
C GLY A 215 17.34 -13.46 0.23
N ARG A 216 16.05 -13.78 0.33
CA ARG A 216 15.28 -14.43 -0.74
C ARG A 216 13.90 -13.79 -0.85
N ILE A 217 13.35 -13.76 -2.05
CA ILE A 217 11.93 -13.55 -2.28
C ILE A 217 11.41 -14.83 -2.89
N LEU A 218 10.49 -15.48 -2.18
CA LEU A 218 9.86 -16.71 -2.64
C LEU A 218 8.46 -16.39 -3.17
N GLU A 219 8.11 -17.05 -4.27
CA GLU A 219 6.78 -17.01 -4.86
C GLU A 219 6.05 -18.31 -4.51
N TYR A 220 4.85 -18.19 -3.99
CA TYR A 220 3.99 -19.32 -3.66
C TYR A 220 2.67 -19.25 -4.43
N ASN A 221 2.14 -20.41 -4.79
CA ASN A 221 0.81 -20.54 -5.35
C ASN A 221 -0.20 -20.88 -4.24
N LEU A 222 -1.37 -20.26 -4.31
CA LEU A 222 -2.55 -20.56 -3.50
C LEU A 222 -3.59 -21.21 -4.40
N SER A 223 -3.95 -22.47 -4.13
CA SER A 223 -4.97 -23.15 -4.93
C SER A 223 -6.37 -22.59 -4.70
N THR A 224 -6.59 -21.93 -3.56
CA THR A 224 -7.75 -21.10 -3.28
C THR A 224 -7.29 -19.67 -3.02
N PRO A 225 -7.78 -18.65 -3.75
CA PRO A 225 -7.38 -17.27 -3.56
C PRO A 225 -7.43 -16.83 -2.10
N TYR A 226 -6.34 -16.21 -1.62
CA TYR A 226 -6.22 -15.68 -0.26
C TYR A 226 -6.37 -16.72 0.87
N ASP A 227 -6.30 -18.01 0.56
CA ASP A 227 -6.26 -19.10 1.54
C ASP A 227 -4.82 -19.58 1.77
N VAL A 228 -4.20 -19.08 2.84
CA VAL A 228 -2.79 -19.35 3.17
C VAL A 228 -2.55 -20.80 3.58
N THR A 229 -3.59 -21.57 3.89
CA THR A 229 -3.47 -23.01 4.21
C THR A 229 -3.26 -23.86 2.96
N THR A 230 -3.50 -23.29 1.77
CA THR A 230 -3.35 -23.99 0.48
C THR A 230 -2.04 -23.68 -0.24
N LEU A 231 -1.11 -23.08 0.50
CA LEU A 231 0.15 -22.55 0.01
C LEU A 231 1.10 -23.67 -0.46
N THR A 232 1.68 -23.48 -1.65
CA THR A 232 2.70 -24.36 -2.23
C THR A 232 3.82 -23.53 -2.86
N LEU A 233 5.08 -23.92 -2.67
CA LEU A 233 6.22 -23.22 -3.24
C LEU A 233 6.24 -23.35 -4.78
N ASN A 234 6.41 -22.23 -5.48
CA ASN A 234 6.70 -22.26 -6.91
C ASN A 234 8.20 -22.48 -7.14
N THR A 235 8.60 -23.72 -7.41
CA THR A 235 10.02 -24.08 -7.62
C THR A 235 10.62 -23.50 -8.90
N ASN A 236 9.80 -22.96 -9.81
CA ASN A 236 10.26 -22.32 -11.05
C ASN A 236 10.36 -20.79 -10.94
N ALA A 237 10.20 -20.23 -9.75
CA ALA A 237 10.19 -18.79 -9.52
C ALA A 237 11.00 -18.44 -8.25
N GLY A 238 11.36 -17.17 -8.11
CA GLY A 238 12.02 -16.64 -6.91
C GLY A 238 13.25 -15.80 -7.23
N ILE A 239 13.63 -14.93 -6.29
CA ILE A 239 14.75 -14.00 -6.44
C ILE A 239 15.68 -14.11 -5.22
N ARG A 240 16.98 -14.32 -5.45
CA ARG A 240 18.01 -14.12 -4.42
C ARG A 240 18.33 -12.63 -4.30
N ILE A 241 18.28 -12.05 -3.10
CA ILE A 241 18.41 -10.59 -2.89
C ILE A 241 19.52 -10.23 -1.90
N GLY A 242 20.21 -9.13 -2.18
CA GLY A 242 21.26 -8.60 -1.30
C GLY A 242 22.52 -9.46 -1.18
N SER A 243 23.41 -9.08 -0.27
CA SER A 243 24.70 -9.72 0.00
C SER A 243 24.80 -10.35 1.40
N GLY A 244 23.68 -10.49 2.10
CA GLY A 244 23.57 -11.09 3.45
C GLY A 244 23.85 -10.15 4.62
N SER A 245 24.53 -9.04 4.37
CA SER A 245 24.61 -7.89 5.29
C SER A 245 23.29 -7.10 5.34
N ASN A 246 22.48 -7.21 4.28
CA ASN A 246 21.22 -6.48 4.14
C ASN A 246 20.20 -6.91 5.19
N ASN A 247 19.47 -5.92 5.71
CA ASN A 247 18.39 -6.12 6.66
C ASN A 247 17.08 -5.64 6.04
N TYR A 248 16.64 -6.35 5.00
CA TYR A 248 15.35 -6.04 4.37
C TYR A 248 14.20 -6.38 5.30
N MET A 249 13.35 -5.41 5.61
CA MET A 249 12.28 -5.53 6.61
C MET A 249 10.88 -5.74 6.05
N THR A 250 10.72 -5.55 4.74
CA THR A 250 9.43 -5.55 4.03
C THR A 250 9.67 -5.84 2.55
N MET A 251 8.61 -6.11 1.81
CA MET A 251 8.57 -5.97 0.36
C MET A 251 7.20 -5.48 -0.08
N THR A 252 7.15 -4.66 -1.13
CA THR A 252 5.88 -4.34 -1.79
C THR A 252 6.03 -4.35 -3.30
N PHE A 253 4.96 -4.70 -4.01
CA PHE A 253 4.89 -4.55 -5.46
C PHE A 253 4.34 -3.18 -5.85
N GLY A 254 4.82 -2.66 -6.97
CA GLY A 254 4.31 -1.49 -7.64
C GLY A 254 4.31 -1.66 -9.15
N LEU A 255 3.85 -0.64 -9.86
CA LEU A 255 3.78 -0.63 -11.33
C LEU A 255 3.06 -1.88 -11.89
N ASN A 256 1.84 -2.13 -11.40
CA ASN A 256 1.03 -3.29 -11.79
C ASN A 256 1.82 -4.61 -11.66
N GLY A 257 2.49 -4.80 -10.53
CA GLY A 257 3.25 -6.02 -10.23
C GLY A 257 4.60 -6.18 -10.94
N LYS A 258 5.12 -5.15 -11.63
CA LYS A 258 6.41 -5.24 -12.35
C LYS A 258 7.61 -4.70 -11.60
N ARG A 259 7.39 -4.02 -10.47
CA ARG A 259 8.47 -3.51 -9.62
C ARG A 259 8.30 -3.98 -8.20
N ILE A 260 9.39 -4.36 -7.59
CA ILE A 260 9.49 -4.71 -6.17
C ILE A 260 10.30 -3.62 -5.48
N PHE A 261 9.83 -3.19 -4.32
CA PHE A 261 10.55 -2.27 -3.45
C PHE A 261 10.79 -2.91 -2.09
N MET A 262 11.98 -2.69 -1.56
CA MET A 262 12.39 -3.25 -0.27
C MET A 262 13.11 -2.19 0.54
N VAL A 263 12.87 -2.17 1.85
CA VAL A 263 13.52 -1.24 2.78
C VAL A 263 14.61 -1.98 3.54
N ASP A 264 15.84 -1.51 3.42
CA ASP A 264 16.97 -1.98 4.24
C ASP A 264 17.07 -1.12 5.50
N HIS A 265 16.85 -1.77 6.63
CA HIS A 265 16.90 -1.17 7.96
C HIS A 265 18.30 -0.81 8.43
N ASN A 266 19.34 -1.50 7.97
CA ASN A 266 20.72 -1.24 8.41
C ASN A 266 21.39 -0.20 7.53
N ASP A 267 21.14 -0.25 6.22
CA ASP A 267 21.75 0.67 5.27
C ASP A 267 20.89 1.95 5.06
N PHE A 268 19.70 1.99 5.65
CA PHE A 268 18.72 3.09 5.56
C PHE A 268 18.32 3.40 4.12
N THR A 269 18.07 2.35 3.34
CA THR A 269 17.86 2.50 1.91
C THR A 269 16.57 1.85 1.43
N VAL A 270 16.10 2.31 0.26
CA VAL A 270 15.06 1.63 -0.52
C VAL A 270 15.69 1.09 -1.79
N THR A 271 15.57 -0.21 -2.02
CA THR A 271 16.01 -0.90 -3.25
C THR A 271 14.84 -1.09 -4.19
N GLN A 272 15.05 -0.82 -5.48
CA GLN A 272 14.08 -1.06 -6.56
C GLN A 272 14.57 -2.22 -7.45
N ILE A 273 13.69 -3.17 -7.70
CA ILE A 273 13.93 -4.31 -8.59
C ILE A 273 12.83 -4.34 -9.65
N THR A 274 13.20 -4.35 -10.94
CA THR A 274 12.26 -4.58 -12.04
C THR A 274 12.23 -6.07 -12.38
N ILE A 275 11.02 -6.62 -12.56
CA ILE A 275 10.80 -7.98 -13.04
C ILE A 275 10.15 -7.97 -14.44
N GLY A 276 10.43 -9.00 -15.23
CA GLY A 276 10.05 -9.04 -16.64
C GLY A 276 8.55 -9.16 -16.88
N SER A 277 7.87 -9.91 -16.00
CA SER A 277 6.44 -10.18 -16.05
C SER A 277 5.77 -9.78 -14.74
N SER A 278 4.55 -9.26 -14.83
CA SER A 278 3.76 -8.82 -13.66
C SER A 278 3.51 -9.99 -12.71
N PHE A 279 3.86 -9.83 -11.43
CA PHE A 279 3.67 -10.84 -10.38
C PHE A 279 4.20 -12.24 -10.75
N ASP A 280 5.35 -12.28 -11.43
CA ASP A 280 5.96 -13.52 -11.90
C ASP A 280 7.49 -13.48 -11.72
N LEU A 281 7.93 -14.13 -10.65
CA LEU A 281 9.35 -14.24 -10.29
C LEU A 281 10.07 -15.37 -11.04
N SER A 282 9.42 -16.03 -12.02
CA SER A 282 10.13 -16.90 -12.98
C SER A 282 10.78 -16.12 -14.12
N SER A 283 10.37 -14.86 -14.29
CA SER A 283 10.89 -13.95 -15.31
C SER A 283 12.23 -13.32 -14.89
N SER A 284 12.93 -12.69 -15.85
CA SER A 284 14.17 -11.98 -15.56
C SER A 284 13.94 -10.86 -14.53
N SER A 285 14.76 -10.80 -13.49
CA SER A 285 14.80 -9.69 -12.53
C SER A 285 16.06 -8.85 -12.72
N THR A 286 15.97 -7.54 -12.49
CA THR A 286 17.10 -6.61 -12.49
C THR A 286 16.99 -5.65 -11.32
N THR A 287 18.03 -5.57 -10.49
CA THR A 287 18.13 -4.51 -9.47
C THR A 287 18.46 -3.20 -10.17
N ASP A 288 17.49 -2.31 -10.25
CA ASP A 288 17.64 -1.03 -10.94
C ASP A 288 18.56 -0.08 -10.18
N GLY A 289 18.53 -0.18 -8.84
CA GLY A 289 19.37 0.58 -7.94
C GLY A 289 18.75 0.75 -6.56
N THR A 290 19.38 1.60 -5.76
CA THR A 290 19.03 1.85 -4.37
C THR A 290 19.13 3.35 -4.08
N VAL A 291 18.23 3.88 -3.24
CA VAL A 291 18.26 5.26 -2.75
C VAL A 291 18.47 5.26 -1.25
N ASN A 292 19.39 6.08 -0.75
CA ASN A 292 19.62 6.27 0.68
C ASN A 292 18.68 7.34 1.23
N LEU A 293 17.83 6.96 2.19
CA LEU A 293 16.79 7.81 2.76
C LEU A 293 17.38 9.04 3.48
N ASN A 294 18.52 8.90 4.15
CA ASN A 294 19.21 10.01 4.82
C ASN A 294 19.76 11.08 3.86
N THR A 295 19.76 10.81 2.54
CA THR A 295 20.12 11.81 1.53
C THR A 295 18.91 12.59 0.99
N LEU A 296 17.70 12.16 1.34
CA LEU A 296 16.44 12.74 0.86
C LEU A 296 15.81 13.72 1.85
N THR A 297 16.24 13.68 3.12
CA THR A 297 15.67 14.44 4.23
C THR A 297 16.75 15.09 5.08
N SER A 298 16.39 16.16 5.79
CA SER A 298 17.21 16.71 6.87
C SER A 298 16.96 16.07 8.24
N SER A 299 15.88 15.30 8.37
CA SER A 299 15.54 14.50 9.55
C SER A 299 16.32 13.19 9.55
N ASP A 300 16.54 12.62 10.74
CA ASP A 300 17.35 11.42 10.91
C ASP A 300 16.53 10.14 10.62
N VAL A 301 16.92 9.33 9.63
CA VAL A 301 16.27 8.06 9.30
C VAL A 301 17.14 6.91 9.80
N THR A 302 16.85 6.41 11.00
CA THR A 302 17.70 5.43 11.69
C THR A 302 17.12 4.03 11.80
N GLN A 303 15.81 3.83 11.65
CA GLN A 303 15.16 2.52 11.71
C GLN A 303 14.01 2.40 10.71
N PRO A 304 14.26 2.57 9.40
CA PRO A 304 13.20 2.43 8.41
C PRO A 304 12.77 0.96 8.30
N ARG A 305 11.45 0.70 8.25
CA ARG A 305 10.90 -0.67 8.25
C ARG A 305 9.99 -0.95 7.06
N GLY A 306 8.84 -0.30 7.04
CA GLY A 306 7.76 -0.53 6.09
C GLY A 306 7.78 0.47 4.95
N ILE A 307 7.12 0.11 3.86
CA ILE A 307 6.96 0.95 2.68
C ILE A 307 5.55 0.80 2.12
N ALA A 308 4.94 1.92 1.74
CA ALA A 308 3.70 1.94 0.97
C ALA A 308 3.78 2.99 -0.14
N PHE A 309 2.88 2.89 -1.11
CA PHE A 309 2.73 3.88 -2.17
C PHE A 309 1.29 4.36 -2.26
N SER A 310 1.09 5.56 -2.80
CA SER A 310 -0.25 5.94 -3.26
C SER A 310 -0.68 5.06 -4.44
N ALA A 311 -2.00 4.91 -4.67
CA ALA A 311 -2.51 4.16 -5.83
C ALA A 311 -1.93 4.65 -7.18
N SER A 312 -1.60 5.93 -7.27
CA SER A 312 -0.97 6.51 -8.47
C SER A 312 0.53 6.21 -8.61
N GLY A 313 1.16 5.70 -7.56
CA GLY A 313 2.61 5.51 -7.45
C GLY A 313 3.42 6.80 -7.36
N LEU A 314 2.78 7.96 -7.26
CA LEU A 314 3.46 9.27 -7.21
C LEU A 314 3.85 9.69 -5.79
N LYS A 315 3.45 8.91 -4.78
CA LYS A 315 3.87 9.10 -3.38
C LYS A 315 4.39 7.79 -2.84
N MET A 316 5.46 7.87 -2.04
CA MET A 316 6.07 6.77 -1.31
C MET A 316 6.08 7.13 0.18
N PHE A 317 5.73 6.19 1.03
CA PHE A 317 5.65 6.35 2.47
C PHE A 317 6.58 5.36 3.14
N ILE A 318 7.38 5.79 4.11
CA ILE A 318 8.31 4.94 4.86
C ILE A 318 8.02 5.07 6.36
N THR A 319 7.80 3.95 7.04
CA THR A 319 7.74 3.94 8.51
C THR A 319 9.15 3.93 9.08
N VAL A 320 9.39 4.75 10.10
CA VAL A 320 10.64 4.84 10.83
C VAL A 320 10.34 4.76 12.32
N ASP A 321 10.93 3.78 13.00
CA ASP A 321 10.64 3.57 14.42
C ASP A 321 11.54 4.36 15.37
N SER A 322 11.12 4.41 16.65
CA SER A 322 11.78 5.19 17.68
C SER A 322 13.02 4.52 18.33
N SER A 323 13.35 3.28 17.97
CA SER A 323 14.38 2.47 18.66
C SER A 323 15.83 2.84 18.28
N GLY A 324 16.03 3.65 17.24
CA GLY A 324 17.35 4.06 16.73
C GLY A 324 17.79 5.48 17.10
N GLY A 325 17.29 6.03 18.20
CA GLY A 325 17.68 7.38 18.67
C GLY A 325 16.69 8.49 18.31
N ARG A 326 15.60 8.16 17.60
CA ARG A 326 14.42 9.03 17.49
C ARG A 326 13.58 8.91 18.77
N SER A 327 12.78 9.93 19.06
CA SER A 327 11.87 9.94 20.21
C SER A 327 10.43 9.56 19.85
N SER A 328 10.15 9.32 18.56
CA SER A 328 8.82 9.18 17.98
C SER A 328 8.77 8.07 16.93
N GLU A 329 7.57 7.56 16.69
CA GLU A 329 7.23 6.62 15.62
C GLU A 329 6.71 7.46 14.44
N ASP A 330 7.47 7.54 13.34
CA ASP A 330 7.20 8.51 12.27
C ASP A 330 6.93 7.86 10.92
N VAL A 331 6.05 8.47 10.13
CA VAL A 331 5.87 8.15 8.72
C VAL A 331 6.45 9.29 7.90
N PHE A 332 7.40 8.96 7.04
CA PHE A 332 7.99 9.87 6.07
C PHE A 332 7.23 9.76 4.75
N GLU A 333 6.79 10.89 4.21
CA GLU A 333 6.14 11.03 2.92
C GLU A 333 7.11 11.62 1.89
N TYR A 334 7.21 10.98 0.73
CA TYR A 334 8.01 11.42 -0.40
C TYR A 334 7.17 11.53 -1.66
N ASP A 335 7.34 12.61 -2.42
CA ASP A 335 6.84 12.73 -3.78
C ASP A 335 7.81 12.07 -4.76
N LEU A 336 7.25 11.32 -5.71
CA LEU A 336 7.97 10.72 -6.82
C LEU A 336 7.68 11.47 -8.11
N ALA A 337 8.74 11.84 -8.83
CA ALA A 337 8.60 12.47 -10.14
C ALA A 337 7.90 11.54 -11.15
N CYS A 338 7.99 10.21 -10.92
CA CYS A 338 7.46 9.19 -11.80
C CYS A 338 6.83 8.04 -11.02
N PRO A 339 5.65 7.53 -11.43
CA PRO A 339 4.95 6.47 -10.73
C PRO A 339 5.85 5.26 -10.45
N PHE A 340 5.91 4.86 -9.18
CA PHE A 340 6.66 3.69 -8.72
C PHE A 340 8.11 3.71 -9.24
N ASN A 341 8.80 4.85 -9.21
CA ASN A 341 10.19 4.94 -9.67
C ASN A 341 11.03 5.82 -8.75
N ILE A 342 12.00 5.21 -8.08
CA ILE A 342 12.95 5.91 -7.20
C ILE A 342 14.31 6.16 -7.87
N ILE A 343 14.58 5.54 -9.03
CA ILE A 343 15.88 5.62 -9.71
C ILE A 343 15.91 6.72 -10.78
N SER A 344 16.93 7.58 -10.70
CA SER A 344 17.15 8.68 -11.65
C SER A 344 17.42 8.22 -13.08
N GLY A 345 16.99 9.04 -14.04
CA GLY A 345 17.10 8.76 -15.48
C GLY A 345 16.18 7.67 -16.02
N SER A 346 15.45 6.95 -15.16
CA SER A 346 14.65 5.77 -15.54
C SER A 346 13.16 6.09 -15.74
N CYS A 347 12.83 7.35 -16.07
CA CYS A 347 11.46 7.80 -16.26
C CYS A 347 11.11 8.01 -17.75
N PRO A 348 10.53 7.01 -18.42
CA PRO A 348 10.11 7.14 -19.82
C PRO A 348 9.00 8.17 -19.97
N SER A 349 8.93 8.85 -21.11
CA SER A 349 7.93 9.89 -21.37
C SER A 349 6.49 9.38 -21.19
N ILE A 350 5.54 10.25 -20.86
CA ILE A 350 4.13 9.88 -20.65
C ILE A 350 3.59 9.08 -21.85
N THR A 351 3.99 9.47 -23.07
CA THR A 351 3.53 8.87 -24.32
C THR A 351 4.14 7.52 -24.66
N GLU A 352 5.25 7.15 -24.02
CA GLU A 352 5.97 5.89 -24.27
C GLU A 352 5.73 4.86 -23.17
N ASN A 353 5.10 5.25 -22.07
CA ASN A 353 4.75 4.37 -20.96
C ASN A 353 3.23 4.27 -20.84
N SER A 354 2.69 3.05 -21.03
CA SER A 354 1.25 2.79 -21.01
C SER A 354 0.60 3.11 -19.65
N ASP A 355 1.30 2.89 -18.54
CA ASP A 355 0.79 3.16 -17.21
C ASP A 355 0.69 4.67 -16.97
N ARG A 356 1.74 5.42 -17.37
CA ARG A 356 1.72 6.89 -17.36
C ARG A 356 0.65 7.45 -18.30
N THR A 357 0.44 6.83 -19.46
CA THR A 357 -0.64 7.19 -20.39
C THR A 357 -2.00 6.97 -19.73
N GLY A 358 -2.24 5.81 -19.12
CA GLY A 358 -3.49 5.49 -18.42
C GLY A 358 -3.80 6.46 -17.28
N ILE A 359 -2.80 6.81 -16.46
CA ILE A 359 -2.94 7.82 -15.39
C ILE A 359 -3.29 9.19 -15.98
N ALA A 360 -2.57 9.63 -17.02
CA ALA A 360 -2.84 10.90 -17.67
C ALA A 360 -4.25 10.93 -18.29
N GLU A 361 -4.69 9.84 -18.92
CA GLU A 361 -6.03 9.71 -19.47
C GLU A 361 -7.11 9.75 -18.39
N ALA A 362 -6.91 9.07 -17.26
CA ALA A 362 -7.82 9.10 -16.12
C ALA A 362 -7.95 10.52 -15.54
N GLN A 363 -6.84 11.22 -15.35
CA GLN A 363 -6.83 12.62 -14.89
C GLN A 363 -7.56 13.54 -15.87
N ILE A 364 -7.31 13.40 -17.18
CA ILE A 364 -8.01 14.15 -18.24
C ILE A 364 -9.51 13.85 -18.20
N MET A 365 -9.90 12.58 -17.99
CA MET A 365 -11.30 12.17 -17.93
C MET A 365 -12.01 12.79 -16.72
N ILE A 366 -11.39 12.75 -15.54
CA ILE A 366 -11.91 13.39 -14.32
C ILE A 366 -12.07 14.90 -14.53
N ALA A 367 -11.04 15.57 -15.06
CA ALA A 367 -11.09 17.01 -15.33
C ALA A 367 -12.22 17.37 -16.31
N LYS A 368 -12.40 16.59 -17.40
CA LYS A 368 -13.51 16.77 -18.35
C LYS A 368 -14.86 16.63 -17.66
N ARG A 369 -15.06 15.59 -16.84
CA ARG A 369 -16.32 15.38 -16.09
C ARG A 369 -16.61 16.54 -15.15
N THR A 370 -15.62 17.04 -14.43
CA THR A 370 -15.76 18.19 -13.52
C THR A 370 -16.12 19.48 -14.27
N ILE A 371 -15.47 19.76 -15.40
CA ILE A 371 -15.80 20.90 -16.27
C ILE A 371 -17.22 20.77 -16.82
N ASP A 372 -17.60 19.59 -17.30
CA ASP A 372 -18.94 19.33 -17.81
C ASP A 372 -20.00 19.53 -16.73
N HIS A 373 -19.78 18.98 -15.53
CA HIS A 373 -20.72 19.10 -14.42
C HIS A 373 -20.89 20.56 -13.98
N SER A 374 -19.78 21.27 -13.76
CA SER A 374 -19.81 22.69 -13.37
C SER A 374 -20.44 23.59 -14.44
N THR A 375 -20.11 23.37 -15.72
CA THR A 375 -20.62 24.17 -16.84
C THR A 375 -22.09 23.86 -17.12
N LYS A 376 -22.49 22.58 -17.18
CA LYS A 376 -23.89 22.18 -17.44
C LYS A 376 -24.80 22.65 -16.31
N SER A 377 -24.37 22.53 -15.04
CA SER A 377 -25.13 23.04 -13.90
C SER A 377 -25.37 24.55 -13.99
N ALA A 378 -24.32 25.35 -14.22
CA ALA A 378 -24.43 26.79 -14.37
C ALA A 378 -25.26 27.20 -15.60
N LEU A 379 -25.05 26.55 -16.75
CA LEU A 379 -25.79 26.82 -17.98
C LEU A 379 -27.29 26.47 -17.84
N ASN A 380 -27.61 25.37 -17.15
CA ASN A 380 -28.99 24.98 -16.89
C ASN A 380 -29.70 26.01 -15.97
N ARG A 381 -28.99 26.51 -14.94
CA ARG A 381 -29.49 27.61 -14.10
C ARG A 381 -29.73 28.88 -14.90
N LEU A 382 -28.78 29.28 -15.76
CA LEU A 382 -28.93 30.46 -16.63
C LEU A 382 -30.08 30.32 -17.64
N LYS A 383 -30.22 29.15 -18.27
CA LYS A 383 -31.35 28.83 -19.16
C LYS A 383 -32.68 28.91 -18.41
N TRP A 384 -32.72 28.45 -17.16
CA TRP A 384 -33.90 28.56 -16.31
C TRP A 384 -34.22 30.02 -15.97
N ILE A 385 -33.24 30.82 -15.53
CA ILE A 385 -33.43 32.26 -15.25
C ILE A 385 -33.95 32.98 -16.50
N ARG A 386 -33.35 32.72 -17.66
CA ARG A 386 -33.77 33.33 -18.93
C ARG A 386 -35.20 32.98 -19.32
N ARG A 387 -35.63 31.73 -19.09
CA ARG A 387 -37.01 31.29 -19.35
C ARG A 387 -38.04 31.87 -18.37
N ASN A 388 -37.61 32.27 -17.18
CA ASN A 388 -38.50 32.73 -16.10
C ASN A 388 -38.30 34.20 -15.75
N LYS A 389 -37.56 34.96 -16.57
CA LYS A 389 -37.16 36.35 -16.29
C LYS A 389 -38.35 37.29 -16.04
N ASP A 390 -39.50 37.00 -16.66
CA ASP A 390 -40.70 37.84 -16.61
C ASP A 390 -41.82 37.26 -15.73
N ASN A 391 -41.58 36.12 -15.06
CA ASN A 391 -42.57 35.46 -14.19
C ASN A 391 -42.28 35.77 -12.71
N GLN A 392 -43.04 36.68 -12.10
CA GLN A 392 -42.89 37.04 -10.67
C GLN A 392 -43.44 35.99 -9.68
N ASN A 393 -43.91 34.83 -10.15
CA ASN A 393 -44.44 33.78 -9.28
C ASN A 393 -43.70 32.46 -9.51
N LEU A 394 -42.78 32.13 -8.58
CA LEU A 394 -41.90 30.95 -8.61
C LEU A 394 -42.50 29.72 -7.92
N THR A 395 -43.83 29.54 -7.94
CA THR A 395 -44.52 28.42 -7.28
C THR A 395 -44.34 27.06 -7.97
N ASN A 396 -43.66 27.00 -9.12
CA ASN A 396 -43.39 25.76 -9.86
C ASN A 396 -42.04 25.12 -9.53
N LEU A 397 -41.59 25.23 -8.27
CA LEU A 397 -40.38 24.60 -7.74
C LEU A 397 -40.56 23.09 -7.43
N ASN A 398 -41.37 22.40 -8.23
CA ASN A 398 -42.02 21.15 -7.86
C ASN A 398 -41.83 20.03 -8.90
N ASN A 399 -40.67 19.96 -9.56
CA ASN A 399 -40.36 18.84 -10.47
C ASN A 399 -38.89 18.40 -10.30
N PHE A 400 -38.54 17.98 -9.09
CA PHE A 400 -37.19 17.50 -8.74
C PHE A 400 -36.79 16.22 -9.51
N ASN A 401 -37.77 15.41 -9.97
CA ASN A 401 -37.53 14.08 -10.53
C ASN A 401 -37.12 14.05 -12.02
N THR A 402 -37.38 15.12 -12.77
CA THR A 402 -37.20 15.09 -14.24
C THR A 402 -35.78 15.40 -14.73
N SER A 403 -34.87 15.84 -13.85
CA SER A 403 -33.53 16.31 -14.24
C SER A 403 -32.36 15.44 -13.76
N ILE A 404 -32.62 14.35 -13.03
CA ILE A 404 -31.56 13.47 -12.51
C ILE A 404 -31.55 12.17 -13.32
N GLN A 405 -30.47 11.94 -14.08
CA GLN A 405 -30.19 10.67 -14.74
C GLN A 405 -28.89 10.10 -14.17
N PHE A 406 -28.97 8.86 -13.69
CA PHE A 406 -27.83 8.07 -13.21
C PHE A 406 -27.40 7.08 -14.30
N ASP A 407 -26.14 6.66 -14.31
CA ASP A 407 -25.68 5.63 -15.25
C ASP A 407 -26.18 4.23 -14.85
N ASN A 408 -26.58 4.04 -13.59
CA ASN A 408 -27.18 2.80 -13.11
C ASN A 408 -28.68 2.73 -13.47
N PRO A 409 -29.12 1.71 -14.24
CA PRO A 409 -30.51 1.59 -14.69
C PRO A 409 -31.51 1.39 -13.54
N LEU A 410 -31.08 0.74 -12.45
CA LEU A 410 -31.90 0.48 -11.27
C LEU A 410 -32.15 1.78 -10.49
N LEU A 411 -31.15 2.63 -10.33
CA LEU A 411 -31.28 3.95 -9.72
C LEU A 411 -32.21 4.86 -10.54
N ASN A 412 -32.09 4.84 -11.87
CA ASN A 412 -33.03 5.55 -12.75
C ASN A 412 -34.47 5.05 -12.60
N TYR A 413 -34.67 3.76 -12.34
CA TYR A 413 -35.99 3.19 -12.10
C TYR A 413 -36.59 3.70 -10.77
N TRP A 414 -35.79 3.77 -9.70
CA TRP A 414 -36.24 4.24 -8.39
C TRP A 414 -36.50 5.76 -8.36
N VAL A 415 -35.68 6.56 -9.05
CA VAL A 415 -35.83 8.03 -9.13
C VAL A 415 -37.14 8.43 -9.79
N LYS A 416 -37.59 7.66 -10.79
CA LYS A 416 -38.90 7.85 -11.44
C LYS A 416 -40.10 7.53 -10.54
N LYS A 417 -39.89 6.87 -9.40
CA LYS A 417 -40.94 6.53 -8.44
C LYS A 417 -41.06 7.51 -7.27
N PHE A 418 -40.17 8.50 -7.17
CA PHE A 418 -40.36 9.58 -6.20
C PHE A 418 -41.59 10.42 -6.59
N PRO A 419 -42.34 10.97 -5.61
CA PRO A 419 -43.37 11.95 -5.89
C PRO A 419 -42.74 13.22 -6.49
N ASP A 420 -43.40 13.85 -7.46
CA ASP A 420 -42.89 15.08 -8.09
C ASP A 420 -42.81 16.27 -7.12
N LYS A 421 -43.53 16.17 -5.99
CA LYS A 421 -43.56 17.17 -4.92
C LYS A 421 -43.19 16.54 -3.58
N LEU A 422 -42.15 17.07 -2.93
CA LEU A 422 -41.95 16.92 -1.50
C LEU A 422 -42.88 17.91 -0.80
N VAL A 423 -43.92 17.40 -0.14
CA VAL A 423 -44.74 18.22 0.77
C VAL A 423 -43.99 18.24 2.10
N ALA A 424 -43.54 19.42 2.52
CA ALA A 424 -42.97 19.60 3.85
C ALA A 424 -44.01 19.23 4.91
N VAL A 425 -43.60 18.40 5.88
CA VAL A 425 -44.27 18.27 7.18
C VAL A 425 -43.50 19.12 8.17
#